data_AF-A0A1U7MRQ1-F1
#
_entry.id   AF-A0A1U7MRQ1-F1
#
_cell.length_a   1.000
_cell.length_b   1.000
_cell.length_c   1.000
_cell.angle_alpha   90.00
_cell.angle_beta   90.00
_cell.angle_gamma   90.00
#
_symmetry.space_group_name_H-M   'P 1'
#
loop_
_entity.id
_entity.type
_entity.pdbx_description
1 polymer ?
#
loop_
_entity_poly.entity_id
_entity_poly.type
_entity_poly.pdbx_seq_one_letter_code
_entity_poly.pdbx_strand_id
1 'polypeptide(L)'
;MVDARLVECDLRIRADGVVITRSRILGRVVVQQPEEGGSFEISDSEVVVGERLVTALGNGNFTARRVEVSGGRRSINCEADCTVESSWVHAQAGDPDGEAHLSGIRMGRNTTLRNNTIVCEGERLPPASGCSAALTGYGDFAPVENNLVEGNLFRSGTASFCAFGGSTRDKPFSGDANRIRFIGNVFDRGDDGTCGIHGAIEAFDTDAPGNVWQDNVYVDGEPVLPRN
;
A
#
# COMPACT_ATOMS: atom_id res chain seq x y z
N MET A 1 -16.93 15.87 -11.37
CA MET A 1 -15.51 16.01 -11.74
C MET A 1 -14.87 17.05 -10.85
N VAL A 2 -13.69 16.75 -10.30
CA VAL A 2 -12.79 17.70 -9.61
C VAL A 2 -11.55 17.80 -10.49
N ASP A 3 -11.23 19.00 -10.97
CA ASP A 3 -10.15 19.18 -11.93
C ASP A 3 -9.43 20.51 -11.71
N ALA A 4 -8.10 20.48 -11.61
CA ALA A 4 -7.28 21.67 -11.38
C ALA A 4 -7.77 22.46 -10.16
N ARG A 5 -7.94 21.80 -9.02
CA ARG A 5 -8.41 22.41 -7.77
C ARG A 5 -7.45 22.13 -6.62
N LEU A 6 -7.36 23.11 -5.73
CA LEU A 6 -7.00 22.87 -4.33
C LEU A 6 -8.28 22.51 -3.58
N VAL A 7 -8.27 21.37 -2.89
CA VAL A 7 -9.36 20.89 -2.05
C VAL A 7 -8.84 20.78 -0.63
N GLU A 8 -9.34 21.61 0.28
CA GLU A 8 -8.84 21.72 1.66
C GLU A 8 -9.72 20.95 2.66
N CYS A 9 -10.34 19.86 2.20
CA CYS A 9 -11.22 19.04 3.01
C CYS A 9 -11.18 17.56 2.59
N ASP A 10 -11.73 16.70 3.45
CA ASP A 10 -11.91 15.27 3.16
C ASP A 10 -13.03 15.07 2.12
N LEU A 11 -12.75 14.30 1.08
CA LEU A 11 -13.72 13.87 0.06
C LEU A 11 -14.25 12.46 0.39
N ARG A 12 -15.56 12.39 0.64
CA ARG A 12 -16.29 11.12 0.73
C ARG A 12 -17.01 10.87 -0.58
N ILE A 13 -16.56 9.88 -1.32
CA ILE A 13 -17.12 9.52 -2.61
C ILE A 13 -18.35 8.62 -2.39
N ARG A 14 -19.51 9.08 -2.84
CA ARG A 14 -20.79 8.36 -2.78
C ARG A 14 -21.42 8.12 -4.15
N ALA A 15 -20.89 8.77 -5.17
CA ALA A 15 -21.34 8.62 -6.55
C ALA A 15 -20.36 7.74 -7.30
N ASP A 16 -20.85 7.03 -8.32
CA ASP A 16 -20.00 6.26 -9.21
C ASP A 16 -19.34 7.14 -10.26
N GLY A 17 -18.16 6.71 -10.71
CA GLY A 17 -17.44 7.37 -11.80
C GLY A 17 -16.98 8.79 -11.47
N VAL A 18 -16.67 9.09 -10.20
CA VAL A 18 -16.12 10.40 -9.83
C VAL A 18 -14.71 10.52 -10.38
N VAL A 19 -14.50 11.47 -11.28
CA VAL A 19 -13.18 11.78 -11.82
C VAL A 19 -12.54 12.94 -11.05
N ILE A 20 -11.32 12.72 -10.56
CA ILE A 20 -10.42 13.69 -9.93
C ILE A 20 -9.14 13.76 -10.76
N THR A 21 -8.72 14.95 -11.17
CA THR A 21 -7.47 15.09 -11.92
C THR A 21 -6.78 16.42 -11.68
N ARG A 22 -5.45 16.47 -11.86
CA ARG A 22 -4.63 17.70 -11.76
C ARG A 22 -4.87 18.50 -10.49
N SER A 23 -5.20 17.83 -9.40
CA SER A 23 -5.70 18.47 -8.18
C SER A 23 -4.78 18.18 -7.00
N ARG A 24 -4.84 19.08 -6.01
CA ARG A 24 -4.18 18.91 -4.73
C ARG A 24 -5.24 18.79 -3.65
N ILE A 25 -5.26 17.67 -2.95
CA ILE A 25 -6.22 17.39 -1.87
C ILE A 25 -5.46 17.42 -0.55
N LEU A 26 -5.76 18.39 0.30
CA LEU A 26 -5.30 18.47 1.69
C LEU A 26 -6.33 17.79 2.59
N GLY A 27 -6.42 16.47 2.44
CA GLY A 27 -7.48 15.65 3.02
C GLY A 27 -7.42 14.24 2.46
N ARG A 28 -8.39 13.41 2.86
CA ARG A 28 -8.53 12.05 2.33
C ARG A 28 -9.53 11.98 1.17
N VAL A 29 -9.40 10.97 0.31
CA VAL A 29 -10.42 10.58 -0.69
C VAL A 29 -10.76 9.12 -0.48
N VAL A 30 -11.99 8.84 -0.06
CA VAL A 30 -12.41 7.48 0.31
C VAL A 30 -13.80 7.15 -0.20
N VAL A 31 -14.01 5.89 -0.57
CA VAL A 31 -15.33 5.27 -0.69
C VAL A 31 -15.61 4.59 0.65
N GLN A 32 -16.46 5.15 1.50
CA GLN A 32 -16.52 4.70 2.91
C GLN A 32 -16.96 3.23 3.06
N GLN A 33 -17.90 2.78 2.24
CA GLN A 33 -18.43 1.42 2.19
C GLN A 33 -18.48 0.97 0.72
N PRO A 34 -17.38 0.40 0.16
CA PRO A 34 -17.30 0.04 -1.26
C PRO A 34 -18.44 -0.85 -1.75
N GLU A 35 -18.98 -1.69 -0.87
CA GLU A 35 -20.13 -2.57 -1.11
C GLU A 35 -21.46 -1.82 -1.26
N GLU A 36 -21.58 -0.60 -0.73
CA GLU A 36 -22.77 0.25 -0.87
C GLU A 36 -22.73 1.14 -2.13
N GLY A 37 -21.64 1.08 -2.90
CA GLY A 37 -21.43 1.84 -4.12
C GLY A 37 -20.53 3.05 -3.94
N GLY A 38 -20.29 3.77 -5.05
CA GLY A 38 -19.29 4.81 -5.13
C GLY A 38 -17.99 4.29 -5.74
N SER A 39 -17.43 5.09 -6.64
CA SER A 39 -16.16 4.80 -7.29
C SER A 39 -15.50 6.09 -7.75
N PHE A 40 -14.17 6.09 -7.79
CA PHE A 40 -13.44 7.23 -8.31
C PHE A 40 -12.20 6.86 -9.10
N GLU A 41 -11.87 7.70 -10.07
CA GLU A 41 -10.57 7.71 -10.71
C GLU A 41 -9.85 8.99 -10.32
N ILE A 42 -8.62 8.86 -9.85
CA ILE A 42 -7.73 9.97 -9.52
C ILE A 42 -6.46 9.90 -10.36
N SER A 43 -6.08 11.00 -11.00
CA SER A 43 -4.89 11.06 -11.85
C SER A 43 -4.14 12.37 -11.75
N ASP A 44 -2.83 12.34 -11.96
CA ASP A 44 -1.99 13.55 -12.04
C ASP A 44 -2.21 14.49 -10.84
N SER A 45 -2.36 13.93 -9.64
CA SER A 45 -2.83 14.64 -8.45
C SER A 45 -1.96 14.35 -7.23
N GLU A 46 -2.08 15.20 -6.21
CA GLU A 46 -1.41 15.06 -4.91
C GLU A 46 -2.47 14.92 -3.81
N VAL A 47 -2.30 13.95 -2.91
CA VAL A 47 -3.14 13.73 -1.74
C VAL A 47 -2.27 13.78 -0.50
N VAL A 48 -2.53 14.75 0.37
CA VAL A 48 -1.73 15.01 1.57
C VAL A 48 -2.63 14.94 2.79
N VAL A 49 -2.36 14.00 3.69
CA VAL A 49 -3.02 13.95 5.00
C VAL A 49 -2.10 14.31 6.16
N GLY A 50 -0.78 14.38 5.92
CA GLY A 50 0.24 14.71 6.93
C GLY A 50 0.23 13.74 8.12
N GLU A 51 0.47 14.27 9.32
CA GLU A 51 0.54 13.52 10.58
C GLU A 51 -0.80 12.96 11.09
N ARG A 52 -1.89 13.10 10.33
CA ARG A 52 -3.19 12.54 10.70
C ARG A 52 -3.11 11.02 10.59
N LEU A 53 -3.40 10.28 11.68
CA LEU A 53 -3.50 8.80 11.68
C LEU A 53 -4.77 8.29 10.97
N VAL A 54 -4.92 8.64 9.70
CA VAL A 54 -6.03 8.25 8.82
C VAL A 54 -5.50 7.54 7.58
N THR A 55 -6.41 7.07 6.73
CA THR A 55 -6.08 6.63 5.37
C THR A 55 -6.28 7.79 4.38
N ALA A 56 -5.31 8.03 3.50
CA ALA A 56 -5.37 9.14 2.53
C ALA A 56 -6.20 8.78 1.29
N LEU A 57 -5.91 7.66 0.64
CA LEU A 57 -6.76 7.07 -0.39
C LEU A 57 -7.26 5.71 0.06
N GLY A 58 -8.55 5.39 -0.08
CA GLY A 58 -8.86 3.99 0.14
C GLY A 58 -10.30 3.51 0.25
N ASN A 59 -10.30 2.36 0.92
CA ASN A 59 -11.30 1.31 1.06
C ASN A 59 -11.46 0.53 -0.24
N GLY A 60 -11.99 1.11 -1.32
CA GLY A 60 -12.14 0.34 -2.55
C GLY A 60 -12.71 1.10 -3.72
N ASN A 61 -12.91 0.38 -4.82
CA ASN A 61 -13.53 0.85 -6.06
C ASN A 61 -12.84 2.09 -6.66
N PHE A 62 -11.51 2.09 -6.71
CA PHE A 62 -10.80 3.24 -7.25
C PHE A 62 -9.62 2.89 -8.14
N THR A 63 -9.30 3.84 -9.02
CA THR A 63 -8.07 3.82 -9.78
C THR A 63 -7.26 5.09 -9.52
N ALA A 64 -5.99 4.94 -9.15
CA ALA A 64 -5.02 6.02 -8.97
C ALA A 64 -3.88 5.88 -9.99
N ARG A 65 -3.65 6.92 -10.80
CA ARG A 65 -2.59 6.91 -11.84
C ARG A 65 -1.75 8.17 -11.78
N ARG A 66 -0.43 8.05 -11.64
CA ARG A 66 0.47 9.20 -11.52
C ARG A 66 0.04 10.13 -10.37
N VAL A 67 -0.20 9.52 -9.21
CA VAL A 67 -0.64 10.23 -8.00
C VAL A 67 0.48 10.20 -6.98
N GLU A 68 0.69 11.33 -6.31
CA GLU A 68 1.50 11.39 -5.09
C GLU A 68 0.57 11.29 -3.87
N VAL A 69 0.87 10.38 -2.95
CA VAL A 69 0.13 10.22 -1.70
C VAL A 69 1.11 10.28 -0.54
N SER A 70 0.89 11.24 0.37
CA SER A 70 1.77 11.46 1.53
C SER A 70 0.99 11.58 2.84
N GLY A 71 1.62 11.12 3.92
CA GLY A 71 1.01 11.11 5.25
C GLY A 71 0.18 9.86 5.53
N GLY A 72 -0.40 9.86 6.72
CA GLY A 72 -1.41 8.89 7.11
C GLY A 72 -0.87 7.77 7.98
N ARG A 73 -1.79 7.09 8.67
CA ARG A 73 -1.52 5.76 9.21
C ARG A 73 -1.25 4.76 8.07
N ARG A 74 -2.03 4.91 7.01
CA ARG A 74 -1.84 4.22 5.74
C ARG A 74 -2.00 5.24 4.64
N SER A 75 -1.03 5.41 3.75
CA SER A 75 -1.25 6.34 2.64
C SER A 75 -2.34 5.80 1.72
N ILE A 76 -2.32 4.50 1.42
CA ILE A 76 -3.38 3.84 0.65
C ILE A 76 -3.91 2.61 1.39
N ASN A 77 -5.23 2.46 1.46
CA ASN A 77 -5.90 1.21 1.84
C ASN A 77 -6.69 0.68 0.64
N CYS A 78 -6.17 -0.34 -0.03
CA CYS A 78 -6.86 -1.09 -1.07
C CYS A 78 -7.51 -2.33 -0.44
N GLU A 79 -8.67 -2.18 0.18
CA GLU A 79 -9.39 -3.33 0.76
C GLU A 79 -9.93 -4.24 -0.35
N ALA A 80 -10.55 -3.65 -1.38
CA ALA A 80 -11.05 -4.37 -2.55
C ALA A 80 -11.04 -3.50 -3.82
N ASP A 81 -10.79 -4.12 -4.97
CA ASP A 81 -11.05 -3.57 -6.31
C ASP A 81 -10.36 -2.21 -6.54
N CYS A 82 -9.04 -2.23 -6.43
CA CYS A 82 -8.19 -1.04 -6.52
C CYS A 82 -7.12 -1.21 -7.60
N THR A 83 -6.83 -0.13 -8.31
CA THR A 83 -5.69 -0.05 -9.23
C THR A 83 -4.84 1.15 -8.87
N VAL A 84 -3.54 0.95 -8.61
CA VAL A 84 -2.57 2.01 -8.34
C VAL A 84 -1.42 1.84 -9.32
N GLU A 85 -1.22 2.82 -10.20
CA GLU A 85 -0.23 2.75 -11.26
C GLU A 85 0.65 4.00 -11.31
N SER A 86 1.95 3.80 -11.51
CA SER A 86 2.91 4.89 -11.74
C SER A 86 2.85 5.99 -10.68
N SER A 87 2.57 5.63 -9.43
CA SER A 87 2.32 6.55 -8.32
C SER A 87 3.43 6.51 -7.27
N TRP A 88 3.51 7.56 -6.45
CA TRP A 88 4.52 7.71 -5.39
C TRP A 88 3.85 7.76 -4.02
N VAL A 89 4.24 6.88 -3.11
CA VAL A 89 3.60 6.70 -1.80
C VAL A 89 4.64 6.77 -0.69
N HIS A 90 4.53 7.76 0.22
CA HIS A 90 5.59 8.10 1.17
C HIS A 90 5.12 8.87 2.42
N ALA A 91 6.05 9.19 3.31
CA ALA A 91 5.89 10.12 4.43
C ALA A 91 4.72 9.80 5.36
N GLN A 92 4.55 8.55 5.79
CA GLN A 92 3.52 8.15 6.76
C GLN A 92 3.73 8.90 8.08
N ALA A 93 2.62 9.16 8.76
CA ALA A 93 2.60 9.88 10.02
C ALA A 93 3.45 9.15 11.09
N GLY A 94 4.04 9.90 12.01
CA GLY A 94 4.49 9.33 13.28
C GLY A 94 3.31 8.86 14.14
N ASP A 95 3.60 8.05 15.15
CA ASP A 95 2.59 7.65 16.14
C ASP A 95 3.10 7.86 17.57
N PRO A 96 2.80 9.04 18.17
CA PRO A 96 3.34 9.39 19.47
C PRO A 96 2.86 8.49 20.61
N ASP A 97 1.73 7.81 20.44
CA ASP A 97 1.16 6.90 21.43
C ASP A 97 1.82 5.50 21.39
N GLY A 98 2.54 5.17 20.31
CA GLY A 98 3.39 3.99 20.25
C GLY A 98 2.68 2.66 19.92
N GLU A 99 1.48 2.69 19.36
CA GLU A 99 0.58 1.53 19.15
C GLU A 99 0.15 1.32 17.69
N ALA A 100 0.41 2.28 16.80
CA ALA A 100 -0.06 2.26 15.42
C ALA A 100 0.89 1.48 14.51
N HIS A 101 0.32 0.47 13.86
CA HIS A 101 0.91 -0.19 12.71
C HIS A 101 0.67 0.64 11.44
N LEU A 102 1.76 1.16 10.87
CA LEU A 102 1.77 2.00 9.69
C LEU A 102 2.14 1.21 8.42
N SER A 103 1.72 1.71 7.27
CA SER A 103 2.10 1.16 5.97
C SER A 103 1.99 2.18 4.85
N GLY A 104 2.77 2.02 3.78
CA GLY A 104 2.54 2.78 2.54
C GLY A 104 1.20 2.42 1.92
N ILE A 105 1.07 1.16 1.50
CA ILE A 105 -0.14 0.58 0.95
C ILE A 105 -0.54 -0.64 1.77
N ARG A 106 -1.84 -0.81 2.03
CA ARG A 106 -2.42 -2.08 2.47
C ARG A 106 -3.26 -2.68 1.33
N MET A 107 -3.05 -3.95 1.03
CA MET A 107 -3.83 -4.69 0.04
C MET A 107 -4.68 -5.78 0.71
N GLY A 108 -5.94 -5.88 0.26
CA GLY A 108 -6.88 -6.95 0.61
C GLY A 108 -7.07 -7.85 -0.60
N ARG A 109 -8.04 -7.52 -1.46
CA ARG A 109 -8.34 -8.32 -2.66
C ARG A 109 -8.45 -7.53 -3.95
N ASN A 110 -8.29 -8.23 -5.08
CA ASN A 110 -8.47 -7.69 -6.44
C ASN A 110 -7.69 -6.38 -6.67
N THR A 111 -6.48 -6.30 -6.14
CA THR A 111 -5.64 -5.10 -6.21
C THR A 111 -4.59 -5.24 -7.30
N THR A 112 -4.44 -4.21 -8.13
CA THR A 112 -3.30 -4.07 -9.05
C THR A 112 -2.41 -2.93 -8.60
N LEU A 113 -1.17 -3.22 -8.25
CA LEU A 113 -0.11 -2.26 -7.94
C LEU A 113 0.96 -2.39 -9.02
N ARG A 114 1.06 -1.39 -9.91
CA ARG A 114 1.99 -1.43 -11.05
C ARG A 114 2.91 -0.22 -11.13
N ASN A 115 4.21 -0.43 -11.29
CA ASN A 115 5.18 0.63 -11.58
C ASN A 115 5.16 1.79 -10.56
N ASN A 116 4.80 1.53 -9.31
CA ASN A 116 4.78 2.54 -8.25
C ASN A 116 6.13 2.60 -7.54
N THR A 117 6.41 3.73 -6.89
CA THR A 117 7.44 3.79 -5.84
C THR A 117 6.76 3.86 -4.50
N ILE A 118 7.11 2.94 -3.60
CA ILE A 118 6.43 2.74 -2.33
C ILE A 118 7.48 2.68 -1.22
N VAL A 119 7.31 3.53 -0.22
CA VAL A 119 8.11 3.53 1.01
C VAL A 119 7.18 3.65 2.22
N CYS A 120 7.64 3.16 3.37
CA CYS A 120 7.06 3.53 4.64
C CYS A 120 8.11 4.20 5.53
N GLU A 121 7.84 5.43 5.96
CA GLU A 121 8.82 6.30 6.63
C GLU A 121 8.38 6.79 8.02
N GLY A 122 7.19 6.38 8.48
CA GLY A 122 6.68 6.76 9.79
C GLY A 122 7.61 6.30 10.92
N GLU A 123 7.85 7.21 11.87
CA GLU A 123 8.79 6.99 12.96
C GLU A 123 8.38 5.79 13.83
N ARG A 124 9.36 4.97 14.22
CA ARG A 124 9.17 3.89 15.19
C ARG A 124 9.34 4.45 16.60
N LEU A 125 8.24 4.54 17.34
CA LEU A 125 8.19 4.98 18.73
C LEU A 125 7.77 3.82 19.66
N PRO A 126 8.37 3.68 20.86
CA PRO A 126 7.94 2.69 21.86
C PRO A 126 6.45 2.85 22.25
N PRO A 127 5.75 1.77 22.66
CA PRO A 127 6.26 0.42 22.84
C PRO A 127 6.36 -0.43 21.56
N ALA A 128 5.55 -0.16 20.52
CA ALA A 128 5.50 -1.01 19.33
C ALA A 128 5.08 -0.32 18.01
N SER A 129 5.05 1.02 17.94
CA SER A 129 4.61 1.72 16.72
C SER A 129 5.62 1.64 15.59
N GLY A 130 5.13 1.99 14.40
CA GLY A 130 5.94 2.31 13.25
C GLY A 130 5.49 1.55 12.00
N CYS A 131 6.29 1.72 10.97
CA CYS A 131 6.08 1.05 9.70
C CYS A 131 6.20 -0.47 9.85
N SER A 132 5.12 -1.17 9.52
CA SER A 132 5.16 -2.62 9.40
C SER A 132 5.77 -2.98 8.05
N ALA A 133 5.24 -2.40 6.96
CA ALA A 133 5.80 -2.54 5.62
C ALA A 133 5.42 -1.38 4.68
N ALA A 134 6.19 -1.21 3.60
CA ALA A 134 5.78 -0.37 2.48
C ALA A 134 4.50 -0.94 1.84
N LEU A 135 4.39 -2.26 1.71
CA LEU A 135 3.16 -2.97 1.34
C LEU A 135 2.77 -4.00 2.40
N THR A 136 1.54 -3.91 2.93
CA THR A 136 1.00 -4.91 3.86
C THR A 136 -0.13 -5.71 3.23
N GLY A 137 -0.04 -7.04 3.31
CA GLY A 137 -1.15 -7.97 3.06
C GLY A 137 -1.45 -8.74 4.34
N TYR A 138 -2.44 -8.29 5.12
CA TYR A 138 -2.84 -8.93 6.38
C TYR A 138 -4.26 -9.49 6.30
N GLY A 139 -4.38 -10.82 6.41
CA GLY A 139 -5.64 -11.54 6.50
C GLY A 139 -6.37 -11.38 7.84
N ASP A 140 -6.51 -10.15 8.32
CA ASP A 140 -7.16 -9.83 9.61
C ASP A 140 -8.67 -10.09 9.55
N PHE A 141 -9.32 -9.68 8.45
CA PHE A 141 -10.79 -9.61 8.32
C PHE A 141 -11.35 -10.38 7.12
N ALA A 142 -10.50 -10.70 6.14
CA ALA A 142 -10.82 -11.48 4.96
C ALA A 142 -9.52 -12.04 4.35
N PRO A 143 -9.61 -13.05 3.45
CA PRO A 143 -8.45 -13.51 2.69
C PRO A 143 -7.79 -12.39 1.89
N VAL A 144 -6.46 -12.41 1.82
CA VAL A 144 -5.69 -11.57 0.89
C VAL A 144 -5.59 -12.34 -0.43
N GLU A 145 -6.20 -11.84 -1.50
CA GLU A 145 -6.27 -12.63 -2.75
C GLU A 145 -6.38 -11.81 -4.04
N ASN A 146 -6.07 -12.42 -5.19
CA ASN A 146 -6.20 -11.79 -6.51
C ASN A 146 -5.40 -10.49 -6.68
N ASN A 147 -4.21 -10.44 -6.10
CA ASN A 147 -3.39 -9.23 -6.16
C ASN A 147 -2.28 -9.38 -7.20
N LEU A 148 -2.07 -8.34 -7.99
CA LEU A 148 -0.93 -8.20 -8.88
C LEU A 148 -0.04 -7.07 -8.37
N VAL A 149 1.19 -7.39 -8.03
CA VAL A 149 2.24 -6.46 -7.59
C VAL A 149 3.36 -6.55 -8.61
N GLU A 150 3.39 -5.62 -9.55
CA GLU A 150 4.22 -5.71 -10.75
C GLU A 150 5.08 -4.46 -10.99
N GLY A 151 6.38 -4.66 -11.21
CA GLY A 151 7.27 -3.57 -11.64
C GLY A 151 7.43 -2.41 -10.64
N ASN A 152 7.05 -2.60 -9.37
CA ASN A 152 7.15 -1.55 -8.36
C ASN A 152 8.58 -1.43 -7.83
N LEU A 153 8.94 -0.23 -7.38
CA LEU A 153 10.11 0.04 -6.58
C LEU A 153 9.72 0.15 -5.10
N PHE A 154 10.17 -0.81 -4.29
CA PHE A 154 10.08 -0.75 -2.84
C PHE A 154 11.35 -0.12 -2.28
N ARG A 155 11.22 1.08 -1.70
CA ARG A 155 12.35 1.78 -1.08
C ARG A 155 12.52 1.30 0.35
N SER A 156 13.77 1.20 0.80
CA SER A 156 14.04 1.02 2.23
C SER A 156 13.56 2.25 2.98
N GLY A 157 12.97 2.03 4.14
CA GLY A 157 12.42 3.05 5.03
C GLY A 157 12.50 2.55 6.46
N THR A 158 11.61 3.01 7.32
CA THR A 158 11.59 2.61 8.75
C THR A 158 10.88 1.28 8.99
N ALA A 159 10.47 0.60 7.91
CA ALA A 159 9.61 -0.57 7.99
C ALA A 159 10.32 -1.84 8.49
N SER A 160 9.59 -2.73 9.16
CA SER A 160 10.12 -4.05 9.53
C SER A 160 10.47 -4.91 8.31
N PHE A 161 9.63 -4.92 7.27
CA PHE A 161 9.92 -5.53 5.97
C PHE A 161 9.49 -4.57 4.86
N CYS A 162 9.98 -4.71 3.63
CA CYS A 162 9.41 -3.93 2.53
C CYS A 162 8.00 -4.39 2.14
N ALA A 163 7.71 -5.70 2.23
CA ALA A 163 6.39 -6.24 1.91
C ALA A 163 5.96 -7.41 2.81
N PHE A 164 4.65 -7.54 3.02
CA PHE A 164 4.01 -8.77 3.52
C PHE A 164 3.12 -9.38 2.44
N GLY A 165 3.30 -10.67 2.18
CA GLY A 165 2.73 -11.38 1.04
C GLY A 165 1.29 -11.86 1.17
N GLY A 166 0.68 -11.82 2.36
CA GLY A 166 -0.72 -12.26 2.58
C GLY A 166 -0.88 -13.38 3.60
N SER A 167 0.09 -14.28 3.71
CA SER A 167 0.06 -15.48 4.56
C SER A 167 0.57 -15.23 5.99
N THR A 168 0.27 -14.05 6.55
CA THR A 168 0.87 -13.63 7.84
C THR A 168 0.41 -14.55 8.96
N ARG A 169 1.36 -15.19 9.65
CA ARG A 169 1.07 -16.14 10.74
C ARG A 169 0.18 -15.50 11.81
N ASP A 170 -0.65 -16.35 12.43
CA ASP A 170 -1.58 -15.99 13.49
C ASP A 170 -2.72 -15.02 13.07
N LYS A 171 -2.87 -14.73 11.78
CA LYS A 171 -4.03 -14.01 11.25
C LYS A 171 -5.18 -14.96 10.91
N PRO A 172 -6.45 -14.58 11.17
CA PRO A 172 -7.61 -15.46 10.99
C PRO A 172 -7.74 -16.07 9.59
N PHE A 173 -7.33 -15.33 8.55
CA PHE A 173 -7.44 -15.75 7.13
C PHE A 173 -6.09 -16.03 6.47
N SER A 174 -5.05 -16.30 7.27
CA SER A 174 -3.68 -16.52 6.77
C SER A 174 -3.54 -17.72 5.83
N GLY A 175 -4.29 -18.79 6.10
CA GLY A 175 -4.31 -20.01 5.27
C GLY A 175 -5.10 -19.88 3.96
N ASP A 176 -5.85 -18.79 3.78
CA ASP A 176 -6.71 -18.58 2.62
C ASP A 176 -6.07 -17.64 1.58
N ALA A 177 -4.86 -17.14 1.83
CA ALA A 177 -4.16 -16.26 0.91
C ALA A 177 -3.85 -16.98 -0.41
N ASN A 178 -4.19 -16.37 -1.55
CA ASN A 178 -4.08 -17.04 -2.85
C ASN A 178 -4.10 -16.07 -4.04
N ARG A 179 -3.60 -16.51 -5.20
CA ARG A 179 -3.57 -15.72 -6.45
C ARG A 179 -2.85 -14.38 -6.30
N ILE A 180 -1.80 -14.33 -5.49
CA ILE A 180 -0.96 -13.15 -5.22
C ILE A 180 0.32 -13.24 -6.05
N ARG A 181 0.56 -12.26 -6.91
CA ARG A 181 1.63 -12.31 -7.90
C ARG A 181 2.57 -11.13 -7.72
N PHE A 182 3.80 -11.39 -7.27
CA PHE A 182 4.90 -10.43 -7.22
C PHE A 182 5.80 -10.68 -8.43
N ILE A 183 5.79 -9.77 -9.40
CA ILE A 183 6.48 -9.93 -10.68
C ILE A 183 7.35 -8.71 -10.99
N GLY A 184 8.65 -8.91 -11.21
CA GLY A 184 9.51 -7.84 -11.73
C GLY A 184 9.69 -6.63 -10.83
N ASN A 185 9.48 -6.77 -9.51
CA ASN A 185 9.64 -5.65 -8.57
C ASN A 185 11.11 -5.47 -8.19
N VAL A 186 11.47 -4.21 -7.88
CA VAL A 186 12.81 -3.82 -7.41
C VAL A 186 12.74 -3.45 -5.94
N PHE A 187 13.67 -3.96 -5.14
CA PHE A 187 13.77 -3.70 -3.70
C PHE A 187 15.08 -2.97 -3.37
N ASP A 188 14.98 -1.87 -2.65
CA ASP A 188 16.12 -1.08 -2.19
C ASP A 188 16.55 -1.54 -0.80
N ARG A 189 17.85 -1.80 -0.60
CA ARG A 189 18.42 -2.24 0.68
C ARG A 189 18.79 -1.09 1.62
N GLY A 190 18.63 0.17 1.20
CA GLY A 190 19.08 1.31 2.00
C GLY A 190 20.55 1.21 2.43
N ASP A 191 20.91 1.94 3.48
CA ASP A 191 22.30 2.02 3.95
C ASP A 191 22.72 0.82 4.82
N ASP A 192 21.77 0.11 5.42
CA ASP A 192 22.04 -1.03 6.31
C ASP A 192 22.10 -2.39 5.59
N GLY A 193 21.88 -2.39 4.26
CA GLY A 193 21.91 -3.60 3.44
C GLY A 193 20.61 -4.41 3.49
N THR A 194 19.53 -3.88 4.07
CA THR A 194 18.23 -4.55 4.18
C THR A 194 17.07 -3.69 3.70
N CYS A 195 16.13 -4.30 2.97
CA CYS A 195 14.91 -3.59 2.55
C CYS A 195 13.92 -3.56 3.72
N GLY A 196 13.97 -2.49 4.52
CA GLY A 196 13.42 -2.51 5.89
C GLY A 196 14.28 -3.36 6.83
N ILE A 197 13.94 -3.38 8.12
CA ILE A 197 14.80 -3.90 9.22
C ILE A 197 15.11 -5.41 9.10
N HIS A 198 14.23 -6.19 8.47
CA HIS A 198 14.33 -7.66 8.44
C HIS A 198 14.41 -8.25 7.03
N GLY A 199 14.16 -7.46 5.99
CA GLY A 199 14.30 -7.88 4.60
C GLY A 199 13.12 -7.56 3.68
N ALA A 200 13.26 -7.92 2.41
CA ALA A 200 12.36 -7.51 1.34
C ALA A 200 10.91 -7.98 1.49
N ILE A 201 10.70 -9.24 1.88
CA ILE A 201 9.38 -9.88 1.90
C ILE A 201 9.29 -10.82 3.10
N GLU A 202 8.09 -10.94 3.65
CA GLU A 202 7.69 -11.95 4.63
C GLU A 202 6.27 -12.42 4.32
N ALA A 203 5.87 -13.57 4.86
CA ALA A 203 4.50 -14.07 4.77
C ALA A 203 3.98 -14.24 3.33
N PHE A 204 4.84 -14.70 2.43
CA PHE A 204 4.48 -15.09 1.08
C PHE A 204 4.63 -16.60 0.92
N ASP A 205 3.52 -17.31 1.01
CA ASP A 205 3.47 -18.75 0.75
C ASP A 205 3.56 -19.02 -0.75
N THR A 206 4.66 -19.62 -1.21
CA THR A 206 4.86 -19.98 -2.62
C THR A 206 4.03 -21.17 -3.07
N ASP A 207 3.55 -22.00 -2.12
CA ASP A 207 2.73 -23.18 -2.42
C ASP A 207 1.23 -22.85 -2.45
N ALA A 208 0.85 -21.66 -1.98
CA ALA A 208 -0.53 -21.21 -2.01
C ALA A 208 -1.07 -21.09 -3.45
N PRO A 209 -2.34 -21.45 -3.71
CA PRO A 209 -2.87 -21.58 -5.07
C PRO A 209 -2.74 -20.29 -5.89
N GLY A 210 -2.03 -20.37 -7.02
CA GLY A 210 -1.88 -19.26 -7.96
C GLY A 210 -0.95 -18.14 -7.48
N ASN A 211 -0.25 -18.31 -6.36
CA ASN A 211 0.80 -17.39 -5.97
C ASN A 211 1.98 -17.49 -6.95
N VAL A 212 2.58 -16.35 -7.27
CA VAL A 212 3.73 -16.27 -8.16
C VAL A 212 4.75 -15.30 -7.59
N TRP A 213 5.99 -15.76 -7.45
CA TRP A 213 7.15 -14.93 -7.19
C TRP A 213 8.11 -15.06 -8.36
N GLN A 214 8.28 -13.99 -9.14
CA GLN A 214 9.04 -14.06 -10.38
C GLN A 214 9.80 -12.76 -10.63
N ASP A 215 11.06 -12.88 -11.06
CA ASP A 215 11.90 -11.78 -11.55
C ASP A 215 12.01 -10.58 -10.60
N ASN A 216 11.83 -10.79 -9.29
CA ASN A 216 12.02 -9.76 -8.28
C ASN A 216 13.51 -9.66 -7.91
N VAL A 217 14.03 -8.43 -7.92
CA VAL A 217 15.47 -8.16 -7.73
C VAL A 217 15.68 -7.04 -6.73
N TYR A 218 16.88 -6.96 -6.17
CA TYR A 218 17.36 -5.78 -5.50
C TYR A 218 17.86 -4.73 -6.51
N VAL A 219 18.07 -3.50 -6.06
CA VAL A 219 18.58 -2.39 -6.91
C VAL A 219 19.91 -2.68 -7.60
N ASP A 220 20.72 -3.60 -7.06
CA ASP A 220 21.98 -4.07 -7.65
C ASP A 220 21.80 -5.23 -8.64
N GLY A 221 20.57 -5.69 -8.85
CA GLY A 221 20.21 -6.79 -9.74
C GLY A 221 20.26 -8.17 -9.09
N GLU A 222 20.67 -8.29 -7.83
CA GLU A 222 20.65 -9.58 -7.11
C GLU A 222 19.20 -10.09 -6.95
N PRO A 223 18.93 -11.38 -7.16
CA PRO A 223 17.60 -11.92 -6.94
C PRO A 223 17.12 -11.76 -5.50
N VAL A 224 15.83 -11.42 -5.34
CA VAL A 224 15.14 -11.49 -4.04
C VAL A 224 14.46 -12.85 -3.95
N LEU A 225 14.75 -13.61 -2.89
CA LEU A 225 14.07 -14.87 -2.62
C LEU A 225 12.77 -14.62 -1.83
N PRO A 226 11.67 -15.34 -2.12
CA PRO A 226 10.45 -15.27 -1.33
C PRO A 226 10.68 -15.84 0.07
N ARG A 227 9.86 -15.40 1.03
CA ARG A 227 9.90 -15.85 2.43
C ARG A 227 8.49 -15.92 3.02
N ASN A 228 8.25 -16.93 3.86
CA ASN A 228 7.01 -17.19 4.60
C ASN A 228 7.29 -17.45 6.09
#